data_AF-A0A1L9QKN9-F1
#
_entry.id   AF-A0A1L9QKN9-F1
#
_cell.length_a   1.000
_cell.length_b   1.000
_cell.length_c   1.000
_cell.angle_alpha   90.00
_cell.angle_beta   90.00
_cell.angle_gamma   90.00
#
_symmetry.space_group_name_H-M   'P 1'
#
loop_
_entity.id
_entity.type
_entity.pdbx_description
1 polymer ?
#
loop_
_entity_poly.entity_id
_entity_poly.type
_entity_poly.pdbx_seq_one_letter_code
_entity_poly.pdbx_strand_id
1 'polypeptide(L)' 'MTELMNAVVLNGYGGPEQLVYTQVPKPTPQKGEILIKVGACSINNADINTRTGWYAADERKFPSLSATPLTKRKPSNC' A
#
# COMPACT_ATOMS: atom_id res chain seq x y z
N MET A 1 10.88 21.38 14.23
CA MET A 1 9.95 20.25 14.01
C MET A 1 10.74 19.15 13.32
N THR A 2 10.49 17.87 13.61
CA THR A 2 11.19 16.77 12.89
C THR A 2 10.85 16.82 11.40
N GLU A 3 11.72 16.41 10.49
CA GLU A 3 11.41 16.37 9.03
C GLU A 3 10.66 15.08 8.62
N LEU A 4 10.70 14.06 9.49
CA LEU A 4 10.10 12.75 9.27
C LEU A 4 8.78 12.58 10.03
N MET A 5 7.95 11.65 9.56
CA MET A 5 6.77 11.11 10.22
C MET A 5 6.79 9.58 10.22
N ASN A 6 6.13 8.97 11.20
CA ASN A 6 5.93 7.53 11.23
C ASN A 6 4.87 7.11 10.22
N ALA A 7 5.11 6.01 9.50
CA ALA A 7 4.18 5.44 8.54
C ALA A 7 4.30 3.91 8.51
N VAL A 8 3.24 3.26 8.07
CA VAL A 8 3.27 1.85 7.64
C VAL A 8 3.35 1.84 6.12
N VAL A 9 4.46 1.33 5.59
CA VAL A 9 4.76 1.31 4.15
C VAL A 9 4.58 -0.11 3.63
N LEU A 10 3.89 -0.24 2.49
CA LEU A 10 3.75 -1.50 1.78
C LEU A 10 5.00 -1.78 0.94
N ASN A 11 5.73 -2.85 1.25
CA ASN A 11 7.00 -3.20 0.61
C ASN A 11 6.88 -4.26 -0.51
N GLY A 12 5.66 -4.70 -0.83
CA GLY A 12 5.40 -5.71 -1.84
C GLY A 12 4.02 -6.36 -1.67
N TYR A 13 3.67 -7.29 -2.57
CA TYR A 13 2.46 -8.08 -2.42
C TYR A 13 2.68 -9.30 -1.50
N GLY A 14 1.70 -9.61 -0.66
CA GLY A 14 1.79 -10.78 0.21
C GLY A 14 0.97 -10.69 1.49
N GLY A 15 1.50 -11.31 2.54
CA GLY A 15 0.91 -11.31 3.87
C GLY A 15 1.24 -10.02 4.65
N PRO A 16 0.86 -9.96 5.93
CA PRO A 16 1.09 -8.80 6.80
C PRO A 16 2.55 -8.38 6.93
N GLU A 17 3.51 -9.28 6.71
CA GLU A 17 4.94 -9.01 6.73
C GLU A 17 5.39 -7.97 5.69
N GLN A 18 4.58 -7.71 4.66
CA GLN A 18 4.83 -6.65 3.68
C GLN A 18 4.51 -5.24 4.21
N LEU A 19 3.90 -5.12 5.39
CA LEU A 19 3.62 -3.85 6.06
C LEU A 19 4.77 -3.49 7.00
N VAL A 20 5.58 -2.51 6.60
CA VAL A 20 6.78 -2.10 7.33
C VAL A 20 6.53 -0.78 8.06
N TYR A 21 6.61 -0.80 9.39
CA TYR A 21 6.58 0.43 10.19
C TYR A 21 7.94 1.12 10.13
N THR A 22 7.97 2.34 9.61
CA THR A 22 9.19 3.12 9.41
C THR A 22 8.93 4.62 9.48
N GLN A 23 10.00 5.41 9.38
CA GLN A 23 9.92 6.87 9.22
C GLN A 23 10.08 7.26 7.75
N VAL A 24 9.23 8.18 7.29
CA VAL A 24 9.26 8.74 5.93
C VAL A 24 9.25 10.27 6.00
N PRO A 25 9.72 10.99 4.96
CA PRO A 25 9.61 12.44 4.91
C PRO A 25 8.15 12.90 5.06
N LYS A 26 7.94 13.98 5.83
CA LYS A 26 6.62 14.61 5.86
C LYS A 26 6.32 15.26 4.51
N PRO A 27 5.09 15.11 3.99
CA PRO A 27 4.70 15.81 2.78
C PRO A 27 4.55 17.31 3.03
N THR A 28 4.91 18.11 2.03
CA THR A 28 4.67 19.56 2.02
C THR A 28 3.35 19.83 1.29
N PRO A 29 2.33 20.40 1.95
CA PRO A 29 1.05 20.67 1.31
C PRO A 29 1.20 21.73 0.21
N GLN A 30 0.50 21.53 -0.91
CA GLN A 30 0.40 22.50 -2.01
C GLN A 30 -0.74 23.51 -1.76
N LYS A 31 -0.90 24.47 -2.69
CA LYS A 31 -1.98 25.46 -2.62
C LYS A 31 -3.34 24.76 -2.65
N GLY A 32 -4.11 24.93 -1.57
CA GLY A 32 -5.44 24.33 -1.41
C GLY A 32 -5.44 23.00 -0.63
N GLU A 33 -4.28 22.50 -0.26
CA GLU A 33 -4.14 21.31 0.59
C GLU A 33 -3.88 21.71 2.05
N ILE A 34 -4.20 20.81 2.97
CA ILE A 34 -3.88 20.94 4.39
C ILE A 34 -3.14 19.69 4.87
N LEU A 35 -2.21 19.87 5.81
CA LEU A 35 -1.49 18.77 6.46
C LEU A 35 -2.14 18.46 7.80
N ILE A 36 -2.60 17.22 7.97
CA ILE A 36 -3.29 16.76 9.18
C ILE A 36 -2.37 15.84 9.99
N LYS A 37 -2.28 16.09 11.30
CA LYS A 37 -1.63 15.15 12.24
C LYS A 37 -2.62 14.05 12.60
N VAL A 38 -2.39 12.85 12.08
CA VAL A 38 -3.25 11.67 12.33
C VAL A 38 -3.05 11.18 13.77
N GLY A 39 -4.16 11.07 14.52
CA GLY A 39 -4.17 10.46 15.86
C GLY A 39 -4.52 8.98 15.86
N ALA A 40 -5.39 8.56 14.95
CA ALA A 40 -5.78 7.17 14.72
C ALA A 40 -6.28 6.99 13.28
N CYS A 41 -6.18 5.77 12.75
CA CYS A 41 -6.78 5.36 11.49
C CYS A 41 -7.44 3.98 11.63
N SER A 42 -8.48 3.73 10.84
CA SER A 42 -9.13 2.43 10.73
C SER A 42 -8.54 1.62 9.56
N ILE A 43 -8.68 0.30 9.62
CA ILE A 43 -8.38 -0.58 8.50
C ILE A 43 -9.63 -0.76 7.63
N ASN A 44 -9.45 -0.65 6.32
CA ASN A 44 -10.44 -0.96 5.30
C ASN A 44 -10.05 -2.27 4.59
N ASN A 45 -11.03 -2.99 4.04
CA ASN A 45 -10.79 -4.10 3.11
C ASN A 45 -9.91 -3.69 1.91
N ALA A 46 -9.98 -2.43 1.47
CA ALA A 46 -9.11 -1.88 0.44
C ALA A 46 -7.61 -2.02 0.78
N ASP A 47 -7.23 -1.94 2.06
CA ASP A 47 -5.84 -2.11 2.49
C ASP A 47 -5.37 -3.55 2.27
N ILE A 48 -6.23 -4.52 2.60
CA ILE A 48 -5.97 -5.95 2.39
C ILE A 48 -5.88 -6.24 0.91
N ASN A 49 -6.87 -5.81 0.13
CA ASN A 49 -6.92 -6.03 -1.31
C ASN A 49 -5.69 -5.47 -2.03
N THR A 50 -5.26 -4.26 -1.65
CA THR A 50 -4.05 -3.63 -2.20
C THR A 50 -2.80 -4.43 -1.81
N ARG A 51 -2.64 -4.78 -0.52
CA ARG A 51 -1.51 -5.59 -0.04
C ARG A 51 -1.44 -6.97 -0.70
N THR A 52 -2.58 -7.60 -0.99
CA THR A 52 -2.62 -8.91 -1.64
C THR A 52 -2.53 -8.85 -3.17
N GLY A 53 -2.41 -7.65 -3.75
CA GLY A 53 -2.31 -7.46 -5.21
C GLY A 53 -3.62 -7.67 -5.97
N TRP A 54 -4.76 -7.53 -5.30
CA TRP A 54 -6.08 -7.78 -5.91
C TRP A 54 -6.44 -6.73 -6.99
N TYR A 55 -5.91 -5.50 -6.84
CA TYR A 55 -6.06 -4.43 -7.81
C TYR A 55 -4.93 -4.36 -8.83
N ALA A 56 -3.98 -5.30 -8.81
CA ALA A 56 -2.96 -5.40 -9.84
C ALA A 56 -3.63 -5.89 -11.14
N ALA A 57 -4.22 -4.97 -11.89
CA ALA A 57 -4.50 -5.21 -13.30
C ALA A 57 -3.18 -5.52 -14.01
N ASP A 58 -3.22 -6.34 -15.07
CA ASP A 58 -2.10 -6.85 -15.88
C ASP A 58 -1.04 -5.79 -16.24
N GLU A 59 -0.18 -5.46 -15.28
CA GLU A 59 0.99 -4.62 -15.45
C GLU A 59 2.20 -5.54 -15.51
N ARG A 60 2.29 -6.28 -16.62
CA ARG A 60 3.58 -6.64 -17.24
C ARG A 60 4.35 -5.36 -17.59
N LYS A 61 4.82 -4.62 -16.57
CA LYS A 61 5.76 -3.49 -16.69
C LYS A 61 6.68 -3.29 -15.47
N PHE A 62 6.84 -4.31 -14.60
CA PHE A 62 8.04 -4.39 -13.77
C PHE A 62 9.04 -5.33 -14.45
N PRO A 63 10.11 -4.83 -15.11
CA PRO A 63 11.11 -5.71 -15.68
C PRO A 63 11.89 -6.34 -14.51
N SER A 64 12.02 -7.66 -14.58
CA SER A 64 12.71 -8.53 -13.62
C SER A 64 12.03 -8.68 -12.27
N LEU A 65 11.07 -9.59 -12.18
CA LEU A 65 11.00 -10.62 -11.14
C LEU A 65 9.99 -11.64 -11.66
N SER A 66 10.46 -12.87 -11.88
CA SER A 66 9.70 -13.97 -12.45
C SER A 66 8.48 -14.29 -11.59
N ALA A 67 7.31 -13.78 -11.97
CA ALA A 67 6.05 -14.11 -11.31
C ALA A 67 5.21 -14.97 -12.26
N THR A 68 5.06 -16.23 -11.87
CA THR A 68 4.06 -17.17 -12.41
C THR A 68 2.68 -16.50 -12.47
N PRO A 69 1.91 -16.66 -13.56
CA PRO A 69 0.62 -15.99 -13.70
C PRO A 69 -0.39 -16.60 -12.72
N LEU A 70 -0.64 -15.91 -11.60
CA LEU A 70 -1.75 -16.22 -10.70
C LEU A 70 -2.93 -15.34 -11.09
N THR A 71 -3.80 -15.89 -11.91
CA THR A 71 -5.14 -15.35 -12.17
C THR A 71 -6.00 -15.47 -10.91
N LYS A 72 -5.78 -14.62 -9.90
CA LYS A 72 -6.73 -14.51 -8.80
C LYS A 72 -7.91 -13.62 -9.20
N ARG A 73 -8.73 -14.13 -10.13
CA ARG A 73 -10.15 -13.75 -10.20
C ARG A 73 -10.79 -14.11 -8.87
N LYS A 74 -11.72 -13.28 -8.41
CA LYS A 74 -12.64 -13.58 -7.30
C LYS A 74 -13.07 -15.05 -7.41
N PRO A 75 -12.77 -15.95 -6.45
CA PRO A 75 -13.33 -17.28 -6.50
C PRO A 75 -14.85 -17.11 -6.43
N SER A 76 -15.52 -17.51 -7.50
CA SER A 76 -16.98 -17.61 -7.52
C SER A 76 -17.34 -18.79 -6.63
N ASN A 77 -17.59 -18.52 -5.34
CA ASN A 77 -18.62 -19.13 -4.52
C ASN A 77 -18.50 -18.63 -3.07
N CYS A 78 -19.59 -18.03 -2.60
CA CYS A 78 -19.85 -17.42 -1.29
C CYS A 78 -19.33 -15.98 -1.11
#